data_AF-A0A9D5GTP1-F1
#
_entry.id   AF-A0A9D5GTP1-F1
#
_cell.length_a   1.000
_cell.length_b   1.000
_cell.length_c   1.000
_cell.angle_alpha   90.00
_cell.angle_beta   90.00
_cell.angle_gamma   90.00
#
_symmetry.space_group_name_H-M   'P 1'
#
loop_
_entity.id
_entity.type
_entity.pdbx_description
1 polymer ?
#
loop_
_entity_poly.entity_id
_entity_poly.type
_entity_poly.pdbx_seq_one_letter_code
_entity_poly.pdbx_strand_id
1 'polypeptide(L)'
;MKAIRFTGLILFLFSLSLFLASFFMGSYTLTHEIFSTIVKPEHQEMLRNSYEFDRPYASGITFVNHLKKGIDEINVTARAEQRWGDIIYDDYVSTLTRASATGAVTENELLFFMLIYVVGTMGALMFILPQAKLAGPPGIRHNHIFHNALNNRGWLGMLSGTLLVVFYILLYFFPAYITNWIIIVNPVQKLLNPSASSGQWFLYGFLYTFAVIVMGFRMLVKYRHSRYQVFRTISVMFFQLAFAFVIPELLVRLNQPYFDFKNMWPLDYDFFDAWHINMLTQSGGLGIFMFAWGITLFVIGVPVFVYFFGKRWYCSWVCGCGGLAETAGDPFRQLSDKSTEAWQIERLLIHGVLVFGVIMTILVLYNFFGEDFYFAVNKWTVLAFPAIIGAGLFFFHRKKFPYMKGGKVRNVIVGIVGFFTLGAAFSEVSVFAKYMPVDGNNFNFSSGNIRTMYGFMIGSMFSGVIGTGFYPFMGNRVWCRFGCPLAAYLGLVQRFKSKFRITTNGGQCISCGNCSTYCEMGIDVRAYAQRGQNIIRSSCVGCGVCSAVCPRGVLNLENQNEYGRFNQPISLGNVNKII
;
A
#
# COMPACT_ATOMS: atom_id res chain seq x y z
N MET A 1 -34.23 11.04 1.37
CA MET A 1 -33.15 10.02 1.29
C MET A 1 -32.45 9.95 -0.07
N LYS A 2 -33.15 9.77 -1.21
CA LYS A 2 -32.50 9.75 -2.54
C LYS A 2 -31.85 11.09 -2.92
N ALA A 3 -32.55 12.21 -2.68
CA ALA A 3 -32.01 13.57 -2.88
C ALA A 3 -30.71 13.80 -2.10
N ILE A 4 -30.69 13.47 -0.81
CA ILE A 4 -29.48 13.55 0.04
C ILE A 4 -28.29 12.81 -0.57
N ARG A 5 -28.50 11.61 -1.11
CA ARG A 5 -27.42 10.87 -1.78
C ARG A 5 -26.92 11.56 -3.03
N PHE A 6 -27.84 12.09 -3.84
CA PHE A 6 -27.46 12.80 -5.07
C PHE A 6 -26.68 14.07 -4.75
N THR A 7 -27.15 14.88 -3.80
CA THR A 7 -26.42 16.05 -3.28
C THR A 7 -25.05 15.66 -2.74
N GLY A 8 -24.98 14.59 -1.94
CA GLY A 8 -23.71 14.09 -1.41
C GLY A 8 -22.72 13.68 -2.48
N LEU A 9 -23.19 13.04 -3.56
CA LEU A 9 -22.36 12.69 -4.72
C LEU A 9 -21.82 13.93 -5.43
N ILE A 10 -22.66 14.96 -5.64
CA ILE A 10 -22.22 16.22 -6.26
C ILE A 10 -21.12 16.88 -5.42
N LEU A 11 -21.31 16.98 -4.10
CA LEU A 11 -20.31 17.56 -3.20
C LEU A 11 -18.99 16.79 -3.23
N PHE A 12 -19.06 15.45 -3.18
CA PHE A 12 -17.88 14.61 -3.28
C PHE A 12 -17.14 14.78 -4.62
N LEU A 13 -17.87 14.81 -5.75
CA LEU A 13 -17.28 15.01 -7.07
C LEU A 13 -16.68 16.41 -7.23
N PHE A 14 -17.31 17.44 -6.65
CA PHE A 14 -16.75 18.78 -6.58
C PHE A 14 -15.42 18.79 -5.83
N SER A 15 -15.38 18.23 -4.62
CA SER A 15 -14.15 18.15 -3.82
C SER A 15 -13.03 17.34 -4.50
N LEU A 16 -13.38 16.22 -5.14
CA LEU A 16 -12.41 15.41 -5.91
C LEU A 16 -11.88 16.19 -7.12
N SER A 17 -12.75 16.91 -7.84
CA SER A 17 -12.34 17.73 -8.98
C SER A 17 -11.44 18.88 -8.54
N LEU A 18 -11.75 19.52 -7.40
CA LEU A 18 -10.92 20.56 -6.81
C LEU A 18 -9.55 20.03 -6.36
N PHE A 19 -9.51 18.84 -5.75
CA PHE A 19 -8.25 18.17 -5.39
C PHE A 19 -7.38 17.93 -6.62
N LEU A 20 -7.95 17.38 -7.70
CA LEU A 20 -7.20 17.16 -8.94
C LEU A 20 -6.77 18.48 -9.60
N ALA A 21 -7.63 19.49 -9.60
CA ALA A 21 -7.32 20.80 -10.17
C ALA A 21 -6.24 21.55 -9.38
N SER A 22 -6.18 21.37 -8.06
CA SER A 22 -5.17 22.02 -7.19
C SER A 22 -3.73 21.68 -7.56
N PHE A 23 -3.51 20.56 -8.27
CA PHE A 23 -2.21 20.22 -8.86
C PHE A 23 -1.66 21.36 -9.75
N PHE A 24 -2.53 22.09 -10.44
CA PHE A 24 -2.15 23.15 -11.39
C PHE A 24 -2.25 24.57 -10.80
N MET A 25 -2.66 24.73 -9.54
CA MET A 25 -2.99 26.04 -8.95
C MET A 25 -1.84 26.69 -8.15
N GLY A 26 -0.59 26.31 -8.41
CA GLY A 26 0.59 26.80 -7.66
C GLY A 26 1.45 27.76 -8.47
N SER A 27 1.95 28.80 -7.81
CA SER A 27 3.05 29.65 -8.30
C SER A 27 4.30 29.43 -7.44
N TYR A 28 5.49 29.69 -7.96
CA TYR A 28 6.74 29.40 -7.24
C TYR A 28 7.75 30.51 -7.45
N THR A 29 8.38 30.96 -6.36
CA THR A 29 9.44 31.97 -6.40
C THR A 29 10.55 31.55 -5.44
N LEU A 30 11.77 31.39 -5.98
CA LEU A 30 12.94 31.06 -5.17
C LEU A 30 13.63 32.34 -4.73
N THR A 31 13.62 32.64 -3.43
CA THR A 31 14.35 33.77 -2.86
C THR A 31 15.72 33.34 -2.35
N HIS A 32 16.64 34.29 -2.22
CA HIS A 32 17.96 34.05 -1.62
C HIS A 32 17.88 33.50 -0.20
N GLU A 33 16.93 34.01 0.60
CA GLU A 33 16.71 33.56 1.98
C GLU A 33 16.34 32.08 2.01
N ILE A 34 15.31 31.68 1.25
CA ILE A 34 14.84 30.29 1.17
C ILE A 34 15.99 29.36 0.77
N PHE A 35 16.77 29.75 -0.24
CA PHE A 35 17.90 28.98 -0.72
C PHE A 35 18.97 28.80 0.37
N SER A 36 19.36 29.89 1.03
CA SER A 36 20.40 29.86 2.07
C SER A 36 20.00 29.09 3.33
N THR A 37 18.71 29.04 3.65
CA THR A 37 18.19 28.29 4.81
C THR A 37 18.13 26.78 4.54
N ILE A 38 17.82 26.38 3.31
CA ILE A 38 17.55 24.97 2.96
C ILE A 38 18.79 24.26 2.41
N VAL A 39 19.56 24.91 1.56
CA VAL A 39 20.74 24.32 0.94
C VAL A 39 21.90 24.36 1.92
N LYS A 40 22.62 23.24 2.08
CA LYS A 40 23.77 23.19 2.99
C LYS A 40 24.88 24.14 2.51
N PRO A 41 25.65 24.75 3.42
CA PRO A 41 26.69 25.72 3.05
C PRO A 41 27.68 25.20 1.98
N GLU A 42 28.05 23.93 2.06
CA GLU A 42 28.92 23.24 1.09
C GLU A 42 28.37 23.23 -0.35
N HIS A 43 27.05 23.14 -0.52
CA HIS A 43 26.41 23.10 -1.84
C HIS A 43 25.91 24.46 -2.32
N GLN A 44 25.85 25.47 -1.42
CA GLN A 44 25.33 26.79 -1.76
C GLN A 44 26.16 27.46 -2.85
N GLU A 45 27.49 27.44 -2.75
CA GLU A 45 28.36 28.10 -3.72
C GLU A 45 28.25 27.47 -5.11
N MET A 46 28.17 26.13 -5.16
CA MET A 46 28.04 25.36 -6.40
C MET A 46 26.69 25.62 -7.10
N LEU A 47 25.60 25.66 -6.32
CA LEU A 47 24.25 25.79 -6.86
C LEU A 47 23.82 27.24 -7.12
N ARG A 48 24.46 28.23 -6.48
CA ARG A 48 24.04 29.63 -6.56
C ARG A 48 23.97 30.14 -8.00
N ASN A 49 24.94 29.79 -8.83
CA ASN A 49 24.99 30.23 -10.23
C ASN A 49 24.04 29.45 -11.15
N SER A 50 23.51 28.32 -10.65
CA SER A 50 22.56 27.49 -11.40
C SER A 50 21.12 28.02 -11.31
N TYR A 51 20.85 28.97 -10.40
CA TYR A 51 19.49 29.44 -10.12
C TYR A 51 19.33 30.96 -10.25
N GLU A 52 18.28 31.38 -10.95
CA GLU A 52 17.79 32.75 -10.95
C GLU A 52 16.87 32.98 -9.75
N PHE A 53 17.23 33.91 -8.88
CA PHE A 53 16.45 34.29 -7.70
C PHE A 53 15.35 35.30 -8.06
N ASP A 54 14.27 35.27 -7.29
CA ASP A 54 13.12 36.20 -7.36
C ASP A 54 12.34 36.19 -8.69
N ARG A 55 12.62 35.22 -9.56
CA ARG A 55 11.84 34.96 -10.77
C ARG A 55 10.58 34.17 -10.45
N PRO A 56 9.38 34.65 -10.81
CA PRO A 56 8.14 33.91 -10.59
C PRO A 56 7.93 32.83 -11.66
N TYR A 57 7.48 31.65 -11.21
CA TYR A 57 7.10 30.53 -12.06
C TYR A 57 5.61 30.21 -11.88
N ALA A 58 4.85 30.24 -12.98
CA ALA A 58 3.41 29.94 -12.96
C ALA A 58 3.09 28.44 -12.92
N SER A 59 4.09 27.55 -13.00
CA SER A 59 3.90 26.11 -13.00
C SER A 59 4.97 25.41 -12.17
N GLY A 60 4.52 24.56 -11.25
CA GLY A 60 5.40 23.71 -10.44
C GLY A 60 6.24 22.75 -11.28
N ILE A 61 5.73 22.29 -12.43
CA ILE A 61 6.49 21.44 -13.34
C ILE A 61 7.71 22.19 -13.88
N THR A 62 7.52 23.43 -14.36
CA THR A 62 8.62 24.24 -14.88
C THR A 62 9.64 24.59 -13.79
N PHE A 63 9.16 24.92 -12.59
CA PHE A 63 10.02 25.25 -11.45
C PHE A 63 10.85 24.05 -10.99
N VAL A 64 10.22 22.88 -10.79
CA VAL A 64 10.90 21.65 -10.38
C VAL A 64 11.92 21.21 -11.42
N ASN A 65 11.59 21.30 -12.71
CA ASN A 65 12.52 20.95 -13.78
C ASN A 65 13.72 21.92 -13.82
N HIS A 66 13.50 23.21 -13.56
CA HIS A 66 14.58 24.19 -13.45
C HIS A 66 15.52 23.87 -12.28
N LEU A 67 14.99 23.58 -11.09
CA LEU A 67 15.80 23.15 -9.94
C LEU A 67 16.59 21.87 -10.22
N LYS A 68 15.92 20.85 -10.78
CA LYS A 68 16.57 19.58 -11.13
C LYS A 68 17.69 19.75 -12.12
N LYS A 69 17.49 20.60 -13.13
CA LYS A 69 18.49 20.86 -14.16
C LYS A 69 19.78 21.40 -13.53
N GLY A 70 19.69 22.37 -12.60
CA GLY A 70 20.87 22.91 -11.92
C GLY A 70 21.66 21.85 -11.14
N ILE A 71 20.97 20.99 -10.37
CA ILE A 71 21.63 19.89 -9.65
C ILE A 71 22.21 18.84 -10.61
N ASP A 72 21.47 18.47 -11.64
CA ASP A 72 21.89 17.44 -12.60
C ASP A 72 23.12 17.89 -13.41
N GLU A 73 23.21 19.17 -13.80
CA GLU A 73 24.39 19.72 -14.50
C GLU A 73 25.66 19.65 -13.64
N ILE A 74 25.56 20.00 -12.36
CA ILE A 74 26.66 19.88 -11.39
C ILE A 74 27.05 18.41 -11.22
N ASN A 75 26.08 17.53 -11.00
CA ASN A 75 26.34 16.11 -10.78
C ASN A 75 26.94 15.42 -12.01
N VAL A 76 26.53 15.80 -13.22
CA VAL A 76 27.12 15.30 -14.46
C VAL A 76 28.58 15.74 -14.58
N THR A 77 28.87 17.01 -14.30
CA THR A 77 30.24 17.55 -14.32
C THR A 77 31.13 16.87 -13.28
N ALA A 78 30.64 16.75 -12.04
CA ALA A 78 31.35 16.07 -10.95
C ALA A 78 31.66 14.60 -11.28
N ARG A 79 30.71 13.88 -11.91
CA ARG A 79 30.92 12.49 -12.35
C ARG A 79 31.95 12.39 -13.48
N ALA A 80 31.91 13.30 -14.46
CA ALA A 80 32.86 13.32 -15.56
C ALA A 80 34.30 13.55 -15.05
N GLU A 81 34.44 14.37 -14.01
CA GLU A 81 35.72 14.71 -13.39
C GLU A 81 36.10 13.79 -12.21
N GLN A 82 35.32 12.73 -11.96
CA GLN A 82 35.52 11.79 -10.84
C GLN A 82 35.56 12.44 -9.44
N ARG A 83 34.94 13.62 -9.28
CA ARG A 83 34.78 14.33 -8.00
C ARG A 83 33.57 13.79 -7.24
N TRP A 84 33.69 12.58 -6.70
CA TRP A 84 32.59 11.90 -6.00
C TRP A 84 32.07 12.63 -4.75
N GLY A 85 32.92 13.43 -4.10
CA GLY A 85 32.57 14.24 -2.92
C GLY A 85 31.66 15.43 -3.25
N ASP A 86 31.63 15.87 -4.50
CA ASP A 86 30.86 17.04 -4.94
C ASP A 86 29.50 16.64 -5.53
N ILE A 87 29.17 15.35 -5.51
CA ILE A 87 27.88 14.85 -5.99
C ILE A 87 26.81 15.12 -4.93
N ILE A 88 25.81 15.89 -5.34
CA ILE A 88 24.68 16.26 -4.51
C ILE A 88 23.66 15.10 -4.53
N TYR A 89 23.56 14.39 -3.40
CA TYR A 89 22.57 13.34 -3.18
C TYR A 89 21.34 13.81 -2.38
N ASP A 90 21.41 14.99 -1.75
CA ASP A 90 20.33 15.55 -0.94
C ASP A 90 19.08 15.91 -1.79
N ASP A 91 17.87 15.64 -1.26
CA ASP A 91 16.60 16.03 -1.90
C ASP A 91 16.26 17.51 -1.65
N TYR A 92 17.08 18.41 -2.21
CA TYR A 92 16.81 19.85 -2.16
C TYR A 92 15.60 20.25 -3.00
N VAL A 93 15.33 19.52 -4.08
CA VAL A 93 14.27 19.89 -5.03
C VAL A 93 12.91 19.91 -4.34
N SER A 94 12.59 18.86 -3.55
CA SER A 94 11.32 18.77 -2.84
C SER A 94 11.17 19.85 -1.75
N THR A 95 12.21 20.07 -0.95
CA THR A 95 12.18 21.05 0.15
C THR A 95 12.14 22.49 -0.36
N LEU A 96 12.97 22.83 -1.35
CA LEU A 96 12.94 24.15 -2.01
C LEU A 96 11.60 24.40 -2.67
N THR A 97 11.03 23.43 -3.40
CA THR A 97 9.73 23.60 -4.05
C THR A 97 8.60 23.88 -3.06
N ARG A 98 8.60 23.21 -1.90
CA ARG A 98 7.60 23.49 -0.87
C ARG A 98 7.78 24.88 -0.25
N ALA A 99 9.02 25.28 0.04
CA ALA A 99 9.29 26.58 0.64
C ALA A 99 9.09 27.75 -0.33
N SER A 100 9.32 27.53 -1.62
CA SER A 100 9.12 28.52 -2.69
C SER A 100 7.68 28.59 -3.20
N ALA A 101 6.76 27.75 -2.71
CA ALA A 101 5.39 27.73 -3.17
C ALA A 101 4.62 28.98 -2.71
N THR A 102 3.96 29.63 -3.66
CA THR A 102 3.14 30.84 -3.51
C THR A 102 1.81 30.69 -4.28
N GLY A 103 0.83 31.55 -4.02
CA GLY A 103 -0.45 31.59 -4.72
C GLY A 103 -1.63 30.97 -3.95
N ALA A 104 -2.71 30.69 -4.68
CA ALA A 104 -4.04 30.48 -4.09
C ALA A 104 -4.09 29.34 -3.05
N VAL A 105 -3.41 28.22 -3.31
CA VAL A 105 -3.40 27.05 -2.41
C VAL A 105 -2.60 27.34 -1.14
N THR A 106 -1.45 27.99 -1.25
CA THR A 106 -0.55 28.27 -0.12
C THR A 106 -1.06 29.42 0.74
N GLU A 107 -1.70 30.42 0.14
CA GLU A 107 -2.27 31.56 0.87
C GLU A 107 -3.57 31.17 1.60
N ASN A 108 -4.29 30.17 1.09
CA ASN A 108 -5.59 29.74 1.62
C ASN A 108 -5.61 28.25 2.01
N GLU A 109 -4.55 27.77 2.70
CA GLU A 109 -4.38 26.35 3.06
C GLU A 109 -5.65 25.78 3.73
N LEU A 110 -6.20 26.52 4.71
CA LEU A 110 -7.38 26.10 5.46
C LEU A 110 -8.64 26.01 4.58
N LEU A 111 -8.84 26.96 3.67
CA LEU A 111 -10.00 26.95 2.78
C LEU A 111 -9.96 25.72 1.85
N PHE A 112 -8.82 25.48 1.21
CA PHE A 112 -8.65 24.30 0.35
C PHE A 112 -8.81 23.01 1.14
N PHE A 113 -8.27 22.93 2.36
CA PHE A 113 -8.47 21.80 3.25
C PHE A 113 -9.96 21.54 3.53
N MET A 114 -10.71 22.59 3.89
CA MET A 114 -12.15 22.50 4.17
C MET A 114 -12.95 22.07 2.94
N LEU A 115 -12.69 22.68 1.78
CA LEU A 115 -13.41 22.37 0.54
C LEU A 115 -13.09 20.97 0.00
N ILE A 116 -11.86 20.48 0.16
CA ILE A 116 -11.45 19.17 -0.35
C ILE A 116 -11.82 18.07 0.63
N TYR A 117 -11.39 18.16 1.89
CA TYR A 117 -11.48 17.04 2.83
C TYR A 117 -12.73 17.10 3.70
N VAL A 118 -13.14 18.27 4.20
CA VAL A 118 -14.34 18.37 5.06
C VAL A 118 -15.61 18.25 4.23
N VAL A 119 -15.78 19.09 3.21
CA VAL A 119 -16.93 19.01 2.28
C VAL A 119 -16.93 17.67 1.55
N GLY A 120 -15.75 17.16 1.15
CA GLY A 120 -15.63 15.83 0.53
C GLY A 120 -16.10 14.70 1.46
N THR A 121 -15.72 14.73 2.74
CA THR A 121 -16.21 13.78 3.76
C THR A 121 -17.70 13.88 3.95
N MET A 122 -18.23 15.09 4.10
CA MET A 122 -19.67 15.33 4.25
C MET A 122 -20.43 14.78 3.04
N GLY A 123 -19.96 15.08 1.82
CA GLY A 123 -20.52 14.56 0.58
C GLY A 123 -20.51 13.02 0.53
N ALA A 124 -19.37 12.40 0.87
CA ALA A 124 -19.25 10.95 0.93
C ALA A 124 -20.20 10.33 1.96
N LEU A 125 -20.28 10.88 3.17
CA LEU A 125 -21.18 10.39 4.22
C LEU A 125 -22.66 10.59 3.85
N MET A 126 -23.03 11.72 3.22
CA MET A 126 -24.36 11.96 2.67
C MET A 126 -24.71 10.96 1.56
N PHE A 127 -23.73 10.45 0.82
CA PHE A 127 -23.95 9.38 -0.16
C PHE A 127 -24.06 7.99 0.49
N ILE A 128 -23.27 7.72 1.53
CA ILE A 128 -23.12 6.41 2.18
C ILE A 128 -24.24 6.14 3.19
N LEU A 129 -24.43 7.02 4.18
CA LEU A 129 -25.29 6.76 5.35
C LEU A 129 -26.76 6.49 4.97
N PRO A 130 -27.38 7.17 3.98
CA PRO A 130 -28.74 6.86 3.57
C PRO A 130 -28.95 5.43 3.07
N GLN A 131 -27.88 4.72 2.67
CA GLN A 131 -27.98 3.31 2.27
C GLN A 131 -28.43 2.41 3.41
N ALA A 132 -28.24 2.78 4.69
CA ALA A 132 -28.75 2.00 5.81
C ALA A 132 -30.28 1.80 5.76
N LYS A 133 -31.01 2.81 5.27
CA LYS A 133 -32.47 2.74 5.06
C LYS A 133 -32.83 2.32 3.63
N LEU A 134 -32.14 2.85 2.63
CA LEU A 134 -32.48 2.64 1.21
C LEU A 134 -32.15 1.23 0.69
N ALA A 135 -31.17 0.53 1.29
CA ALA A 135 -30.80 -0.81 0.85
C ALA A 135 -31.79 -1.91 1.30
N GLY A 136 -32.83 -1.59 2.08
CA GLY A 136 -33.81 -2.54 2.62
C GLY A 136 -33.30 -3.31 3.87
N PRO A 137 -33.83 -4.53 4.17
CA PRO A 137 -33.41 -5.33 5.32
C PRO A 137 -31.89 -5.58 5.43
N PRO A 138 -31.38 -5.73 6.66
CA PRO A 138 -29.97 -5.99 6.89
C PRO A 138 -29.59 -7.37 6.32
N GLY A 139 -28.52 -7.42 5.53
CA GLY A 139 -28.09 -8.66 4.88
C GLY A 139 -27.15 -8.38 3.72
N ILE A 140 -26.39 -9.40 3.32
CA ILE A 140 -25.38 -9.24 2.28
C ILE A 140 -26.03 -9.27 0.91
N ARG A 141 -26.06 -8.12 0.25
CA ARG A 141 -26.62 -7.95 -1.10
C ARG A 141 -25.60 -7.29 -2.01
N HIS A 142 -25.39 -7.94 -3.14
CA HIS A 142 -24.38 -7.55 -4.12
C HIS A 142 -24.96 -7.75 -5.53
N ASN A 143 -26.20 -7.27 -5.70
CA ASN A 143 -26.88 -7.29 -6.99
C ASN A 143 -26.07 -6.47 -8.00
N HIS A 144 -25.87 -7.02 -9.19
CA HIS A 144 -25.24 -6.35 -10.33
C HIS A 144 -23.78 -5.87 -10.15
N ILE A 145 -23.03 -6.40 -9.18
CA ILE A 145 -21.64 -5.94 -8.98
C ILE A 145 -20.74 -6.21 -10.17
N PHE A 146 -20.90 -7.36 -10.84
CA PHE A 146 -20.17 -7.66 -12.08
C PHE A 146 -20.57 -6.76 -13.26
N HIS A 147 -21.75 -6.14 -13.20
CA HIS A 147 -22.26 -5.25 -14.25
C HIS A 147 -21.95 -3.77 -14.00
N ASN A 148 -21.53 -3.39 -12.78
CA ASN A 148 -21.20 -2.01 -12.45
C ASN A 148 -19.81 -1.66 -12.98
N ALA A 149 -19.74 -0.68 -13.91
CA ALA A 149 -18.52 -0.22 -14.57
C ALA A 149 -17.40 0.27 -13.63
N LEU A 150 -17.73 0.68 -12.39
CA LEU A 150 -16.77 1.13 -11.39
C LEU A 150 -16.15 -0.03 -10.60
N ASN A 151 -16.90 -1.12 -10.39
CA ASN A 151 -16.51 -2.23 -9.50
C ASN A 151 -16.04 -3.46 -10.27
N ASN A 152 -16.14 -3.45 -11.59
CA ASN A 152 -15.62 -4.49 -12.47
C ASN A 152 -14.36 -3.98 -13.21
N ARG A 153 -13.82 -4.81 -14.12
CA ARG A 153 -12.72 -4.42 -15.02
C ARG A 153 -13.18 -3.49 -16.16
N GLY A 154 -14.18 -2.64 -15.90
CA GLY A 154 -14.73 -1.66 -16.83
C GLY A 154 -13.93 -0.36 -16.83
N TRP A 155 -14.23 0.54 -17.77
CA TRP A 155 -13.42 1.73 -18.00
C TRP A 155 -13.29 2.66 -16.78
N LEU A 156 -14.35 2.80 -15.96
CA LEU A 156 -14.31 3.60 -14.73
C LEU A 156 -13.42 2.99 -13.65
N GLY A 157 -13.49 1.67 -13.47
CA GLY A 157 -12.59 0.94 -12.56
C GLY A 157 -11.13 1.02 -13.03
N MET A 158 -10.89 0.90 -14.33
CA MET A 158 -9.54 1.04 -14.90
C MET A 158 -9.00 2.46 -14.73
N LEU A 159 -9.82 3.48 -14.98
CA LEU A 159 -9.46 4.88 -14.79
C LEU A 159 -9.10 5.19 -13.33
N SER A 160 -9.90 4.72 -12.37
CA SER A 160 -9.62 4.93 -10.95
C SER A 160 -8.37 4.19 -10.48
N GLY A 161 -8.14 2.97 -10.97
CA GLY A 161 -6.92 2.22 -10.73
C GLY A 161 -5.68 2.92 -11.29
N THR A 162 -5.73 3.40 -12.54
CA THR A 162 -4.65 4.18 -13.15
C THR A 162 -4.39 5.48 -12.42
N LEU A 163 -5.44 6.21 -11.99
CA LEU A 163 -5.29 7.43 -11.21
C LEU A 163 -4.55 7.16 -9.88
N LEU A 164 -4.90 6.07 -9.18
CA LEU A 164 -4.20 5.66 -7.97
C LEU A 164 -2.74 5.30 -8.27
N VAL A 165 -2.47 4.53 -9.32
CA VAL A 165 -1.09 4.18 -9.73
C VAL A 165 -0.26 5.44 -9.98
N VAL A 166 -0.78 6.39 -10.76
CA VAL A 166 -0.09 7.66 -11.05
C VAL A 166 0.13 8.47 -9.77
N PHE A 167 -0.88 8.54 -8.89
CA PHE A 167 -0.74 9.20 -7.60
C PHE A 167 0.40 8.61 -6.77
N TYR A 168 0.48 7.28 -6.65
CA TYR A 168 1.55 6.61 -5.90
C TYR A 168 2.92 6.78 -6.54
N ILE A 169 3.02 6.74 -7.88
CA ILE A 169 4.27 7.04 -8.58
C ILE A 169 4.74 8.46 -8.26
N LEU A 170 3.84 9.44 -8.31
CA LEU A 170 4.17 10.82 -7.96
C LEU A 170 4.58 10.94 -6.49
N LEU A 171 3.88 10.26 -5.59
CA LEU A 171 4.16 10.31 -4.16
C LEU A 171 5.54 9.73 -3.78
N TYR A 172 5.91 8.60 -4.37
CA TYR A 172 7.18 7.92 -4.05
C TYR A 172 8.39 8.50 -4.79
N PHE A 173 8.24 8.83 -6.08
CA PHE A 173 9.39 9.17 -6.94
C PHE A 173 9.47 10.64 -7.31
N PHE A 174 8.35 11.35 -7.26
CA PHE A 174 8.25 12.72 -7.76
C PHE A 174 7.53 13.66 -6.77
N PRO A 175 7.87 13.63 -5.46
CA PRO A 175 7.14 14.38 -4.44
C PRO A 175 7.14 15.90 -4.68
N ALA A 176 8.20 16.43 -5.31
CA ALA A 176 8.31 17.86 -5.64
C ALA A 176 7.18 18.37 -6.57
N TYR A 177 6.61 17.51 -7.43
CA TYR A 177 5.54 17.92 -8.35
C TYR A 177 4.15 17.92 -7.69
N ILE A 178 3.99 17.29 -6.53
CA ILE A 178 2.72 17.22 -5.78
C ILE A 178 2.71 18.15 -4.57
N THR A 179 3.59 19.16 -4.56
CA THR A 179 3.74 20.16 -3.49
C THR A 179 2.40 20.74 -3.04
N ASN A 180 1.51 21.11 -3.96
CA ASN A 180 0.20 21.66 -3.60
C ASN A 180 -0.65 20.66 -2.79
N TRP A 181 -0.64 19.37 -3.14
CA TRP A 181 -1.35 18.35 -2.37
C TRP A 181 -0.77 18.18 -0.97
N ILE A 182 0.55 18.30 -0.83
CA ILE A 182 1.24 18.26 0.47
C ILE A 182 0.87 19.49 1.32
N ILE A 183 0.79 20.68 0.72
CA ILE A 183 0.46 21.92 1.42
C ILE A 183 -0.98 21.94 1.92
N ILE A 184 -1.94 21.38 1.17
CA ILE A 184 -3.35 21.35 1.59
C ILE A 184 -3.54 20.68 2.96
N VAL A 185 -2.68 19.73 3.35
CA VAL A 185 -2.78 19.03 4.65
C VAL A 185 -2.01 19.73 5.78
N ASN A 186 -1.32 20.86 5.52
CA ASN A 186 -0.61 21.66 6.53
C ASN A 186 -1.45 22.04 7.75
N PRO A 187 -2.74 22.43 7.63
CA PRO A 187 -3.54 22.76 8.81
C PRO A 187 -3.65 21.60 9.82
N VAL A 188 -3.68 20.35 9.33
CA VAL A 188 -3.72 19.17 10.19
C VAL A 188 -2.34 18.85 10.78
N GLN A 189 -1.26 18.99 9.99
CA GLN A 189 0.10 18.83 10.52
C GLN A 189 0.35 19.82 11.65
N LYS A 190 0.05 21.11 11.44
CA LYS A 190 0.24 22.17 12.44
C LYS A 190 -0.60 21.95 13.70
N LEU A 191 -1.77 21.29 13.59
CA LEU A 191 -2.58 20.90 14.76
C LEU A 191 -1.91 19.81 15.59
N LEU A 192 -1.31 18.81 14.94
CA LEU A 192 -0.63 17.69 15.61
C LEU A 192 0.75 18.10 16.12
N ASN A 193 1.54 18.76 15.27
CA ASN A 193 2.89 19.24 15.55
C ASN A 193 3.09 20.66 14.97
N PRO A 194 2.95 21.71 15.81
CA PRO A 194 3.04 23.11 15.36
C PRO A 194 4.37 23.51 14.72
N SER A 195 5.48 22.84 15.06
CA SER A 195 6.81 23.15 14.54
C SER A 195 7.16 22.40 13.25
N ALA A 196 6.31 21.48 12.78
CA ALA A 196 6.57 20.67 11.61
C ALA A 196 5.88 21.21 10.34
N SER A 197 6.54 21.01 9.19
CA SER A 197 5.94 21.18 7.87
C SER A 197 5.51 19.82 7.30
N SER A 198 4.42 19.78 6.53
CA SER A 198 3.95 18.52 5.96
C SER A 198 4.94 18.00 4.90
N GLY A 199 5.23 16.70 4.97
CA GLY A 199 5.93 15.96 3.91
C GLY A 199 4.99 15.05 3.12
N GLN A 200 5.52 14.39 2.08
CA GLN A 200 4.75 13.43 1.30
C GLN A 200 4.25 12.25 2.14
N TRP A 201 4.99 11.84 3.17
CA TRP A 201 4.61 10.75 4.06
C TRP A 201 3.45 11.12 5.00
N PHE A 202 3.39 12.38 5.44
CA PHE A 202 2.24 12.87 6.18
C PHE A 202 0.98 12.90 5.31
N LEU A 203 1.09 13.42 4.07
CA LEU A 203 0.00 13.36 3.09
C LEU A 203 -0.48 11.92 2.88
N TYR A 204 0.46 10.99 2.70
CA TYR A 204 0.15 9.57 2.57
C TYR A 204 -0.60 9.03 3.80
N GLY A 205 -0.06 9.21 5.01
CA GLY A 205 -0.69 8.76 6.25
C GLY A 205 -2.08 9.36 6.48
N PHE A 206 -2.25 10.64 6.16
CA PHE A 206 -3.52 11.35 6.25
C PHE A 206 -4.54 10.79 5.26
N LEU A 207 -4.20 10.70 3.97
CA LEU A 207 -5.10 10.17 2.92
C LEU A 207 -5.48 8.71 3.20
N TYR A 208 -4.53 7.93 3.69
CA TYR A 208 -4.78 6.55 4.07
C TYR A 208 -5.79 6.45 5.21
N THR A 209 -5.58 7.22 6.27
CA THR A 209 -6.46 7.27 7.44
C THR A 209 -7.85 7.80 7.06
N PHE A 210 -7.90 8.85 6.25
CA PHE A 210 -9.11 9.40 5.66
C PHE A 210 -9.91 8.34 4.90
N ALA A 211 -9.26 7.60 3.98
CA ALA A 211 -9.91 6.57 3.18
C ALA A 211 -10.45 5.42 4.04
N VAL A 212 -9.66 4.94 5.01
CA VAL A 212 -10.07 3.86 5.93
C VAL A 212 -11.26 4.28 6.79
N ILE A 213 -11.29 5.52 7.29
CA ILE A 213 -12.40 6.01 8.13
C ILE A 213 -13.68 6.18 7.31
N VAL A 214 -13.63 6.92 6.21
CA VAL A 214 -14.82 7.21 5.38
C VAL A 214 -15.40 5.92 4.79
N MET A 215 -14.54 5.05 4.25
CA MET A 215 -14.98 3.75 3.71
C MET A 215 -15.28 2.73 4.82
N GLY A 216 -14.74 2.92 6.02
CA GLY A 216 -15.12 2.20 7.24
C GLY A 216 -16.59 2.40 7.58
N PHE A 217 -17.10 3.64 7.54
CA PHE A 217 -18.54 3.90 7.71
C PHE A 217 -19.40 3.18 6.68
N ARG A 218 -18.97 3.13 5.42
CA ARG A 218 -19.65 2.34 4.38
C ARG A 218 -19.69 0.86 4.74
N MET A 219 -18.58 0.32 5.26
CA MET A 219 -18.48 -1.07 5.69
C MET A 219 -19.41 -1.36 6.88
N LEU A 220 -19.49 -0.45 7.87
CA LEU A 220 -20.42 -0.56 9.00
C LEU A 220 -21.88 -0.59 8.55
N VAL A 221 -22.28 0.31 7.63
CA VAL A 221 -23.63 0.34 7.06
C VAL A 221 -23.95 -0.96 6.32
N LYS A 222 -23.00 -1.48 5.53
CA LYS A 222 -23.18 -2.69 4.72
C LYS A 222 -23.27 -3.96 5.57
N TYR A 223 -22.40 -4.12 6.56
CA TYR A 223 -22.31 -5.33 7.38
C TYR A 223 -22.97 -5.20 8.76
N ARG A 224 -23.89 -4.24 8.93
CA ARG A 224 -24.64 -4.00 10.19
C ARG A 224 -25.37 -5.20 10.79
N HIS A 225 -25.62 -6.25 10.01
CA HIS A 225 -26.21 -7.51 10.49
C HIS A 225 -25.22 -8.40 11.27
N SER A 226 -23.91 -8.22 11.06
CA SER A 226 -22.88 -9.09 11.63
C SER A 226 -22.07 -8.34 12.67
N ARG A 227 -22.27 -8.67 13.96
CA ARG A 227 -21.51 -8.09 15.08
C ARG A 227 -20.01 -8.25 14.88
N TYR A 228 -19.57 -9.41 14.38
CA TYR A 228 -18.17 -9.69 14.08
C TYR A 228 -17.58 -8.67 13.10
N GLN A 229 -18.30 -8.39 12.00
CA GLN A 229 -17.84 -7.44 10.98
C GLN A 229 -17.84 -6.00 11.49
N VAL A 230 -18.80 -5.63 12.32
CA VAL A 230 -18.88 -4.31 12.96
C VAL A 230 -17.66 -4.08 13.87
N PHE A 231 -17.40 -4.99 14.82
CA PHE A 231 -16.25 -4.84 15.74
C PHE A 231 -14.91 -4.84 15.01
N ARG A 232 -14.77 -5.70 14.01
CA ARG A 232 -13.57 -5.76 13.17
C ARG A 232 -13.32 -4.46 12.41
N THR A 233 -14.37 -3.86 11.84
CA THR A 233 -14.26 -2.59 11.12
C THR A 233 -13.88 -1.45 12.08
N ILE A 234 -14.49 -1.41 13.27
CA ILE A 234 -14.15 -0.42 14.31
C ILE A 234 -12.68 -0.58 14.75
N SER A 235 -12.23 -1.82 14.98
CA SER A 235 -10.84 -2.13 15.32
C SER A 235 -9.87 -1.58 14.28
N VAL A 236 -10.11 -1.87 13.00
CA VAL A 236 -9.27 -1.39 11.90
C VAL A 236 -9.22 0.14 11.84
N MET A 237 -10.36 0.81 11.97
CA MET A 237 -10.42 2.28 11.98
C MET A 237 -9.65 2.85 13.17
N PHE A 238 -9.77 2.22 14.35
CA PHE A 238 -9.06 2.60 15.55
C PHE A 238 -7.54 2.43 15.41
N PHE A 239 -7.05 1.27 14.98
CA PHE A 239 -5.61 1.05 14.81
C PHE A 239 -5.01 1.94 13.71
N GLN A 240 -5.76 2.21 12.64
CA GLN A 240 -5.31 3.13 11.61
C GLN A 240 -5.20 4.57 12.14
N LEU A 241 -6.21 5.06 12.85
CA LEU A 241 -6.20 6.42 13.36
C LEU A 241 -5.23 6.60 14.53
N ALA A 242 -5.31 5.74 15.55
CA ALA A 242 -4.55 5.86 16.77
C ALA A 242 -3.10 5.43 16.59
N PHE A 243 -2.86 4.20 16.12
CA PHE A 243 -1.51 3.62 16.10
C PHE A 243 -0.71 3.96 14.84
N ALA A 244 -1.35 4.03 13.68
CA ALA A 244 -0.63 4.30 12.43
C ALA A 244 -0.44 5.79 12.14
N PHE A 245 -1.25 6.67 12.73
CA PHE A 245 -1.27 8.10 12.40
C PHE A 245 -1.05 8.99 13.61
N VAL A 246 -1.93 8.99 14.61
CA VAL A 246 -1.87 9.94 15.73
C VAL A 246 -0.67 9.70 16.66
N ILE A 247 -0.43 8.46 17.10
CA ILE A 247 0.66 8.13 18.03
C ILE A 247 2.03 8.47 17.42
N PRO A 248 2.37 8.04 16.18
CA PRO A 248 3.65 8.37 15.59
C PRO A 248 3.88 9.88 15.42
N GLU A 249 2.86 10.63 15.01
CA GLU A 249 2.97 12.10 14.90
C GLU A 249 3.12 12.78 16.26
N LEU A 250 2.47 12.26 17.30
CA LEU A 250 2.63 12.75 18.66
C LEU A 250 4.03 12.46 19.21
N LEU A 251 4.63 11.30 18.88
CA LEU A 251 6.02 11.00 19.24
C LEU A 251 6.98 12.01 18.64
N VAL A 252 6.83 12.35 17.36
CA VAL A 252 7.66 13.36 16.70
C VAL A 252 7.50 14.72 17.38
N ARG A 253 6.28 15.10 17.78
CA ARG A 253 6.03 16.33 18.58
C ARG A 253 6.78 16.33 19.92
N LEU A 254 6.96 15.15 20.54
CA LEU A 254 7.70 14.98 21.79
C LEU A 254 9.22 14.83 21.59
N ASN A 255 9.74 15.18 20.40
CA ASN A 255 11.14 14.99 20.01
C ASN A 255 11.60 13.51 20.13
N GLN A 256 10.69 12.57 19.91
CA GLN A 256 10.97 11.13 19.88
C GLN A 256 10.94 10.61 18.44
N PRO A 257 11.66 9.52 18.13
CA PRO A 257 11.65 8.95 16.79
C PRO A 257 10.24 8.52 16.37
N TYR A 258 9.93 8.72 15.09
CA TYR A 258 8.70 8.20 14.49
C TYR A 258 8.72 6.67 14.58
N PHE A 259 7.73 6.09 15.27
CA PHE A 259 7.65 4.65 15.45
C PHE A 259 6.19 4.17 15.40
N ASP A 260 5.92 3.21 14.51
CA ASP A 260 4.62 2.58 14.36
C ASP A 260 4.60 1.23 15.11
N PHE A 261 4.02 1.23 16.31
CA PHE A 261 4.01 0.07 17.22
C PHE A 261 3.32 -1.19 16.67
N LYS A 262 2.55 -1.10 15.57
CA LYS A 262 1.97 -2.30 14.92
C LYS A 262 2.82 -2.81 13.76
N ASN A 263 3.80 -2.05 13.27
CA ASN A 263 4.71 -2.54 12.24
C ASN A 263 5.80 -3.38 12.91
N MET A 264 6.16 -4.48 12.24
CA MET A 264 7.12 -5.44 12.78
C MET A 264 7.82 -6.14 11.62
N TRP A 265 9.03 -6.62 11.87
CA TRP A 265 9.73 -7.49 10.94
C TRP A 265 8.91 -8.77 10.66
N PRO A 266 8.85 -9.28 9.41
CA PRO A 266 9.57 -8.85 8.21
C PRO A 266 8.82 -7.82 7.34
N LEU A 267 7.74 -7.20 7.83
CA LEU A 267 7.05 -6.13 7.09
C LEU A 267 7.83 -4.82 7.15
N ASP A 268 8.34 -4.49 8.33
CA ASP A 268 9.23 -3.36 8.55
C ASP A 268 10.65 -3.75 8.11
N TYR A 269 11.04 -3.24 6.95
CA TYR A 269 12.27 -3.63 6.28
C TYR A 269 13.48 -2.83 6.77
N ASP A 270 13.27 -1.60 7.27
CA ASP A 270 14.33 -0.73 7.80
C ASP A 270 14.61 -1.02 9.29
N PHE A 271 13.83 -1.90 9.93
CA PHE A 271 13.90 -2.15 11.38
C PHE A 271 15.31 -2.55 11.88
N PHE A 272 16.04 -3.34 11.10
CA PHE A 272 17.40 -3.80 11.43
C PHE A 272 18.50 -2.96 10.76
N ASP A 273 18.16 -1.82 10.17
CA ASP A 273 19.16 -0.92 9.60
C ASP A 273 20.01 -0.27 10.69
N ALA A 274 21.31 -0.13 10.43
CA ALA A 274 22.26 0.50 11.35
C ALA A 274 21.79 1.88 11.85
N TRP A 275 21.28 2.73 10.95
CA TRP A 275 20.76 4.05 11.33
C TRP A 275 19.51 3.94 12.22
N HIS A 276 18.58 3.03 11.92
CA HIS A 276 17.35 2.89 12.70
C HIS A 276 17.65 2.32 14.09
N ILE A 277 18.54 1.33 14.18
CA ILE A 277 19.06 0.79 15.43
C ILE A 277 19.75 1.90 16.25
N ASN A 278 20.66 2.65 15.63
CA ASN A 278 21.38 3.73 16.30
C ASN A 278 20.43 4.84 16.77
N MET A 279 19.47 5.25 15.93
CA MET A 279 18.45 6.22 16.28
C MET A 279 17.64 5.77 17.50
N LEU A 280 17.15 4.52 17.52
CA LEU A 280 16.35 4.01 18.63
C LEU A 280 17.18 3.82 19.91
N THR A 281 18.40 3.30 19.80
CA THR A 281 19.27 3.07 20.98
C THR A 281 19.81 4.37 21.58
N GLN A 282 20.01 5.42 20.78
CA GLN A 282 20.45 6.74 21.23
C GLN A 282 19.30 7.63 21.73
N SER A 283 18.04 7.31 21.42
CA SER A 283 16.85 8.07 21.86
C SER A 283 16.43 7.79 23.32
N GLY A 284 17.33 7.30 24.17
CA GLY A 284 17.08 7.03 25.59
C GLY A 284 16.16 5.83 25.85
N GLY A 285 15.56 5.79 27.06
CA GLY A 285 14.81 4.62 27.54
C GLY A 285 13.58 4.26 26.68
N LEU A 286 12.90 5.26 26.12
CA LEU A 286 11.75 5.03 25.24
C LEU A 286 12.18 4.40 23.90
N GLY A 287 13.29 4.85 23.32
CA GLY A 287 13.82 4.29 22.07
C GLY A 287 14.28 2.83 22.24
N ILE A 288 14.94 2.51 23.36
CA ILE A 288 15.28 1.11 23.71
C ILE A 288 14.02 0.26 23.86
N PHE A 289 12.98 0.80 24.51
CA PHE A 289 11.69 0.11 24.61
C PHE A 289 11.06 -0.16 23.23
N MET A 290 11.06 0.82 22.32
CA MET A 290 10.55 0.66 20.95
C MET A 290 11.29 -0.44 20.18
N PHE A 291 12.63 -0.46 20.29
CA PHE A 291 13.45 -1.50 19.67
C PHE A 291 13.14 -2.89 20.24
N ALA A 292 13.11 -3.01 21.58
CA ALA A 292 12.76 -4.26 22.24
C ALA A 292 11.33 -4.73 21.92
N TRP A 293 10.39 -3.79 21.79
CA TRP A 293 9.01 -4.05 21.43
C TRP A 293 8.89 -4.65 20.03
N GLY A 294 9.59 -4.09 19.03
CA GLY A 294 9.58 -4.62 17.66
C GLY A 294 10.08 -6.07 17.59
N ILE A 295 11.18 -6.38 18.29
CA ILE A 295 11.72 -7.75 18.39
C ILE A 295 10.74 -8.67 19.14
N THR A 296 10.21 -8.21 20.27
CA THR A 296 9.29 -9.00 21.12
C THR A 296 8.01 -9.34 20.38
N LEU A 297 7.42 -8.37 19.66
CA LEU A 297 6.24 -8.61 18.85
C LEU A 297 6.48 -9.64 17.76
N PHE A 298 7.63 -9.57 17.07
CA PHE A 298 7.97 -10.54 16.04
C PHE A 298 8.24 -11.94 16.62
N VAL A 299 9.13 -12.07 17.61
CA VAL A 299 9.60 -13.37 18.12
C VAL A 299 8.56 -14.06 19.00
N ILE A 300 7.88 -13.30 19.87
CA ILE A 300 6.95 -13.85 20.87
C ILE A 300 5.51 -13.54 20.49
N GLY A 301 5.21 -12.27 20.20
CA GLY A 301 3.85 -11.81 19.89
C GLY A 301 3.23 -12.58 18.74
N VAL A 302 3.90 -12.66 17.59
CA VAL A 302 3.37 -13.32 16.40
C VAL A 302 3.09 -14.81 16.65
N PRO A 303 4.04 -15.66 17.12
CA PRO A 303 3.74 -17.06 17.38
C PRO A 303 2.57 -17.25 18.36
N VAL A 304 2.53 -16.47 19.45
CA VAL A 304 1.48 -16.56 20.47
C VAL A 304 0.12 -16.14 19.91
N PHE A 305 0.01 -14.96 19.31
CA PHE A 305 -1.28 -14.47 18.79
C PHE A 305 -1.76 -15.29 17.58
N VAL A 306 -0.87 -15.75 16.71
CA VAL A 306 -1.26 -16.64 15.60
C VAL A 306 -1.69 -18.01 16.13
N TYR A 307 -1.04 -18.53 17.17
CA TYR A 307 -1.47 -19.78 17.79
C TYR A 307 -2.92 -19.69 18.27
N PHE A 308 -3.32 -18.62 18.98
CA PHE A 308 -4.68 -18.50 19.51
C PHE A 308 -5.72 -17.99 18.51
N PHE A 309 -5.36 -17.06 17.63
CA PHE A 309 -6.32 -16.34 16.78
C PHE A 309 -6.12 -16.57 15.29
N GLY A 310 -5.06 -17.24 14.87
CA GLY A 310 -4.66 -17.33 13.45
C GLY A 310 -4.19 -15.98 12.95
N LYS A 311 -4.11 -15.80 11.63
CA LYS A 311 -3.70 -14.52 11.00
C LYS A 311 -4.67 -13.37 11.22
N ARG A 312 -5.88 -13.65 11.71
CA ARG A 312 -6.97 -12.66 11.74
C ARG A 312 -6.64 -11.49 12.67
N TRP A 313 -5.93 -11.73 13.79
CA TRP A 313 -5.60 -10.67 14.75
C TRP A 313 -4.83 -9.53 14.08
N TYR A 314 -3.90 -9.84 13.17
CA TYR A 314 -3.14 -8.82 12.46
C TYR A 314 -3.80 -8.44 11.14
N CYS A 315 -3.83 -9.37 10.18
CA CYS A 315 -4.19 -9.09 8.78
C CYS A 315 -5.64 -8.59 8.58
N SER A 316 -6.51 -8.81 9.56
CA SER A 316 -7.92 -8.44 9.47
C SER A 316 -8.39 -7.45 10.55
N TRP A 317 -7.65 -7.25 11.65
CA TRP A 317 -8.11 -6.42 12.77
C TRP A 317 -7.18 -5.23 13.08
N VAL A 318 -5.89 -5.30 12.71
CA VAL A 318 -4.86 -4.30 13.08
C VAL A 318 -4.14 -3.73 11.87
N CYS A 319 -3.83 -4.58 10.87
CA CYS A 319 -2.99 -4.22 9.74
C CYS A 319 -3.61 -3.11 8.88
N GLY A 320 -2.87 -2.01 8.68
CA GLY A 320 -3.30 -0.90 7.82
C GLY A 320 -3.65 -1.36 6.40
N CYS A 321 -2.77 -2.13 5.75
CA CYS A 321 -3.00 -2.73 4.43
C CYS A 321 -4.31 -3.53 4.36
N GLY A 322 -4.57 -4.32 5.42
CA GLY A 322 -5.83 -5.03 5.56
C GLY A 322 -7.01 -4.08 5.71
N GLY A 323 -6.84 -3.00 6.45
CA GLY A 323 -7.89 -2.01 6.65
C GLY A 323 -8.37 -1.33 5.38
N LEU A 324 -7.44 -0.86 4.54
CA LEU A 324 -7.80 -0.26 3.26
C LEU A 324 -8.41 -1.29 2.31
N ALA A 325 -7.88 -2.52 2.27
CA ALA A 325 -8.41 -3.62 1.47
C ALA A 325 -9.84 -4.01 1.87
N GLU A 326 -10.15 -4.02 3.18
CA GLU A 326 -11.44 -4.42 3.73
C GLU A 326 -12.49 -3.32 3.62
N THR A 327 -12.08 -2.06 3.57
CA THR A 327 -12.97 -0.89 3.50
C THR A 327 -13.11 -0.40 2.06
N ALA A 328 -12.11 0.33 1.56
CA ALA A 328 -12.08 0.90 0.22
C ALA A 328 -12.03 -0.19 -0.86
N GLY A 329 -11.33 -1.29 -0.59
CA GLY A 329 -11.17 -2.41 -1.53
C GLY A 329 -12.37 -3.38 -1.60
N ASP A 330 -13.29 -3.39 -0.64
CA ASP A 330 -14.46 -4.30 -0.61
C ASP A 330 -15.26 -4.43 -1.92
N PRO A 331 -15.46 -3.38 -2.75
CA PRO A 331 -16.14 -3.50 -4.03
C PRO A 331 -15.46 -4.41 -5.04
N PHE A 332 -14.18 -4.75 -4.87
CA PHE A 332 -13.36 -5.48 -5.85
C PHE A 332 -13.06 -6.94 -5.47
N ARG A 333 -13.57 -7.45 -4.34
CA ARG A 333 -13.29 -8.82 -3.84
C ARG A 333 -13.54 -9.93 -4.86
N GLN A 334 -14.58 -9.76 -5.68
CA GLN A 334 -14.96 -10.73 -6.70
C GLN A 334 -13.90 -10.91 -7.78
N LEU A 335 -13.02 -9.92 -7.97
CA LEU A 335 -11.97 -9.93 -8.99
C LEU A 335 -10.75 -10.77 -8.61
N SER A 336 -10.61 -11.15 -7.33
CA SER A 336 -9.54 -12.04 -6.87
C SER A 336 -9.61 -13.37 -7.62
N ASP A 337 -8.54 -13.81 -8.26
CA ASP A 337 -8.57 -15.07 -9.04
C ASP A 337 -8.54 -16.31 -8.11
N LYS A 338 -9.38 -17.31 -8.40
CA LYS A 338 -9.51 -18.57 -7.64
C LYS A 338 -8.86 -19.76 -8.35
N SER A 339 -8.28 -19.55 -9.54
CA SER A 339 -7.60 -20.60 -10.31
C SER A 339 -6.42 -21.21 -9.54
N THR A 340 -6.12 -22.48 -9.85
CA THR A 340 -4.96 -23.19 -9.30
C THR A 340 -3.65 -22.56 -9.74
N GLU A 341 -3.57 -22.05 -10.97
CA GLU A 341 -2.40 -21.31 -11.49
C GLU A 341 -2.10 -20.06 -10.66
N ALA A 342 -3.12 -19.22 -10.39
CA ALA A 342 -2.95 -18.03 -9.57
C ALA A 342 -2.48 -18.37 -8.15
N TRP A 343 -2.93 -19.51 -7.62
CA TRP A 343 -2.49 -20.00 -6.31
C TRP A 343 -1.05 -20.52 -6.31
N GLN A 344 -0.59 -21.17 -7.39
CA GLN A 344 0.82 -21.58 -7.52
C GLN A 344 1.74 -20.35 -7.56
N ILE A 345 1.38 -19.32 -8.34
CA ILE A 345 2.10 -18.05 -8.41
C ILE A 345 2.11 -17.33 -7.06
N GLU A 346 0.94 -17.24 -6.40
CA GLU A 346 0.82 -16.67 -5.05
C GLU A 346 1.81 -17.29 -4.08
N ARG A 347 1.87 -18.62 -4.05
CA ARG A 347 2.78 -19.34 -3.15
C ARG A 347 4.23 -19.02 -3.46
N LEU A 348 4.62 -19.05 -4.74
CA LEU A 348 6.00 -18.80 -5.15
C LEU A 348 6.42 -17.38 -4.78
N LEU A 349 5.63 -16.37 -5.17
CA LEU A 349 5.96 -14.97 -4.96
C LEU A 349 6.02 -14.62 -3.47
N ILE A 350 4.99 -14.95 -2.69
CA ILE A 350 4.91 -14.49 -1.29
C ILE A 350 6.01 -15.10 -0.41
N HIS A 351 6.37 -16.37 -0.64
CA HIS A 351 7.47 -17.02 0.09
C HIS A 351 8.83 -16.59 -0.49
N GLY A 352 8.91 -16.33 -1.79
CA GLY A 352 10.11 -15.75 -2.40
C GLY A 352 10.45 -14.39 -1.81
N VAL A 353 9.46 -13.51 -1.63
CA VAL A 353 9.66 -12.21 -0.96
C VAL A 353 10.08 -12.39 0.51
N LEU A 354 9.49 -13.34 1.24
CA LEU A 354 9.91 -13.62 2.62
C LEU A 354 11.36 -14.12 2.69
N VAL A 355 11.74 -15.10 1.87
CA VAL A 355 13.11 -15.62 1.82
C VAL A 355 14.09 -14.51 1.46
N PHE A 356 13.74 -13.70 0.46
CA PHE A 356 14.52 -12.53 0.10
C PHE A 356 14.68 -11.57 1.28
N GLY A 357 13.59 -11.16 1.95
CA GLY A 357 13.66 -10.28 3.12
C GLY A 357 14.52 -10.84 4.27
N VAL A 358 14.47 -12.15 4.51
CA VAL A 358 15.30 -12.83 5.50
C VAL A 358 16.78 -12.76 5.12
N ILE A 359 17.12 -13.09 3.87
CA ILE A 359 18.51 -13.03 3.37
C ILE A 359 19.05 -11.61 3.48
N MET A 360 18.26 -10.62 3.05
CA MET A 360 18.64 -9.21 3.11
C MET A 360 18.87 -8.74 4.55
N THR A 361 18.02 -9.16 5.48
CA THR A 361 18.21 -8.85 6.91
C THR A 361 19.48 -9.48 7.47
N ILE A 362 19.77 -10.74 7.12
CA ILE A 362 21.01 -11.41 7.54
C ILE A 362 22.24 -10.67 7.00
N LEU A 363 22.21 -10.24 5.74
CA LEU A 363 23.32 -9.48 5.14
C LEU A 363 23.52 -8.13 5.83
N VAL A 364 22.43 -7.40 6.13
CA VAL A 364 22.49 -6.12 6.86
C VAL A 364 23.07 -6.31 8.26
N LEU A 365 22.60 -7.32 9.00
CA LEU A 365 23.12 -7.62 10.34
C LEU A 365 24.57 -8.10 10.31
N TYR A 366 24.96 -8.92 9.34
CA TYR A 366 26.34 -9.36 9.18
C TYR A 366 27.28 -8.18 8.96
N ASN A 367 26.88 -7.22 8.12
CA ASN A 367 27.66 -6.01 7.90
C ASN A 367 27.68 -5.09 9.13
N PHE A 368 26.60 -5.06 9.91
CA PHE A 368 26.55 -4.28 11.16
C PHE A 368 27.52 -4.81 12.24
N PHE A 369 27.77 -6.13 12.28
CA PHE A 369 28.63 -6.77 13.29
C PHE A 369 30.03 -7.22 12.77
N GLY A 370 30.29 -7.14 11.45
CA GLY A 370 31.48 -7.70 10.79
C GLY A 370 32.15 -6.75 9.80
N GLU A 371 32.99 -7.30 8.90
CA GLU A 371 33.65 -6.53 7.83
C GLU A 371 32.72 -6.24 6.64
N ASP A 372 33.10 -5.25 5.82
CA ASP A 372 32.32 -4.85 4.66
C ASP A 372 32.18 -5.97 3.62
N PHE A 373 30.93 -6.35 3.33
CA PHE A 373 30.61 -7.39 2.36
C PHE A 373 30.43 -6.78 0.97
N TYR A 374 31.36 -7.08 0.05
CA TYR A 374 31.32 -6.63 -1.33
C TYR A 374 30.95 -7.80 -2.27
N PHE A 375 29.93 -7.62 -3.10
CA PHE A 375 29.68 -8.52 -4.23
C PHE A 375 29.30 -7.73 -5.49
N ALA A 376 29.77 -8.21 -6.62
CA ALA A 376 29.53 -7.60 -7.92
C ALA A 376 28.53 -8.44 -8.72
N VAL A 377 27.48 -7.82 -9.26
CA VAL A 377 26.53 -8.50 -10.16
C VAL A 377 26.54 -7.78 -11.51
N ASN A 378 26.52 -8.56 -12.59
CA ASN A 378 26.48 -8.03 -13.95
C ASN A 378 25.28 -7.08 -14.13
N LYS A 379 25.49 -5.90 -14.71
CA LYS A 379 24.42 -4.91 -14.87
C LYS A 379 23.23 -5.43 -15.67
N TRP A 380 23.47 -6.27 -16.67
CA TRP A 380 22.40 -6.81 -17.51
C TRP A 380 21.50 -7.79 -16.77
N THR A 381 22.01 -8.53 -15.77
CA THR A 381 21.17 -9.45 -14.99
C THR A 381 20.25 -8.71 -14.02
N VAL A 382 20.72 -7.61 -13.43
CA VAL A 382 19.92 -6.76 -12.54
C VAL A 382 18.87 -5.98 -13.32
N LEU A 383 19.21 -5.44 -14.49
CA LEU A 383 18.26 -4.69 -15.35
C LEU A 383 17.25 -5.63 -16.04
N ALA A 384 17.61 -6.88 -16.33
CA ALA A 384 16.71 -7.86 -16.94
C ALA A 384 15.61 -8.33 -15.98
N PHE A 385 15.85 -8.37 -14.66
CA PHE A 385 14.89 -8.96 -13.71
C PHE A 385 13.56 -8.18 -13.64
N PRO A 386 13.53 -6.83 -13.47
CA PRO A 386 12.30 -6.05 -13.54
C PRO A 386 11.68 -6.05 -14.93
N ALA A 387 12.49 -6.06 -15.99
CA ALA A 387 12.01 -6.09 -17.38
C ALA A 387 11.32 -7.42 -17.72
N ILE A 388 11.86 -8.55 -17.25
CA ILE A 388 11.27 -9.89 -17.41
C ILE A 388 10.00 -10.02 -16.55
N ILE A 389 9.99 -9.49 -15.33
CA ILE A 389 8.79 -9.47 -14.48
C ILE A 389 7.72 -8.57 -15.10
N GLY A 390 8.08 -7.38 -15.56
CA GLY A 390 7.18 -6.44 -16.24
C GLY A 390 6.61 -7.01 -17.54
N ALA A 391 7.45 -7.64 -18.37
CA ALA A 391 7.02 -8.34 -19.58
C ALA A 391 6.15 -9.56 -19.24
N GLY A 392 6.49 -10.33 -18.22
CA GLY A 392 5.72 -11.48 -17.73
C GLY A 392 4.36 -11.07 -17.19
N LEU A 393 4.28 -10.00 -16.39
CA LEU A 393 3.05 -9.40 -15.90
C LEU A 393 2.21 -8.83 -17.04
N PHE A 394 2.82 -8.17 -18.03
CA PHE A 394 2.13 -7.66 -19.21
C PHE A 394 1.54 -8.80 -20.06
N PHE A 395 2.31 -9.86 -20.34
CA PHE A 395 1.83 -11.03 -21.08
C PHE A 395 0.74 -11.79 -20.31
N PHE A 396 0.89 -11.92 -18.98
CA PHE A 396 -0.12 -12.53 -18.11
C PHE A 396 -1.41 -11.69 -18.08
N HIS A 397 -1.29 -10.37 -17.98
CA HIS A 397 -2.44 -9.46 -18.04
C HIS A 397 -3.15 -9.53 -19.38
N ARG A 398 -2.43 -9.59 -20.51
CA ARG A 398 -3.00 -9.73 -21.86
C ARG A 398 -3.94 -10.93 -21.97
N LYS A 399 -3.61 -12.06 -21.35
CA LYS A 399 -4.46 -13.27 -21.35
C LYS A 399 -5.72 -13.14 -20.46
N LYS A 400 -5.73 -12.26 -19.46
CA LYS A 400 -6.82 -12.10 -18.47
C LYS A 400 -7.82 -10.97 -18.76
N PHE A 401 -7.73 -10.30 -19.91
CA PHE A 401 -8.74 -9.34 -20.39
C PHE A 401 -9.72 -9.90 -21.47
N PRO A 402 -10.35 -11.09 -21.32
CA PRO A 402 -11.30 -11.59 -22.32
C PRO A 402 -12.70 -10.93 -22.24
N TYR A 403 -13.02 -10.16 -21.20
CA TYR A 403 -14.42 -9.75 -20.91
C TYR A 403 -14.80 -8.29 -21.25
N MET A 404 -13.99 -7.56 -22.02
CA MET A 404 -14.41 -6.27 -22.61
C MET A 404 -14.89 -6.49 -24.04
N LYS A 405 -16.21 -6.48 -24.25
CA LYS A 405 -16.84 -6.48 -25.58
C LYS A 405 -16.48 -5.16 -26.29
N GLY A 406 -15.52 -5.21 -27.22
CA GLY A 406 -15.11 -4.08 -28.06
C GLY A 406 -13.62 -4.13 -28.42
N GLY A 407 -13.28 -4.77 -29.55
CA GLY A 407 -11.89 -5.10 -29.92
C GLY A 407 -10.93 -3.91 -30.04
N LYS A 408 -11.40 -2.72 -30.46
CA LYS A 408 -10.56 -1.52 -30.60
C LYS A 408 -10.26 -0.85 -29.25
N VAL A 409 -11.29 -0.60 -28.44
CA VAL A 409 -11.14 0.04 -27.12
C VAL A 409 -10.35 -0.84 -26.14
N ARG A 410 -10.55 -2.17 -26.21
CA ARG A 410 -9.75 -3.14 -25.44
C ARG A 410 -8.26 -3.02 -25.75
N ASN A 411 -7.89 -2.97 -27.03
CA ASN A 411 -6.49 -2.92 -27.43
C ASN A 411 -5.83 -1.59 -27.06
N VAL A 412 -6.59 -0.48 -27.11
CA VAL A 412 -6.13 0.84 -26.65
C VAL A 412 -5.92 0.83 -25.14
N ILE A 413 -6.87 0.33 -24.33
CA ILE A 413 -6.73 0.31 -22.87
C ILE A 413 -5.61 -0.64 -22.42
N VAL A 414 -5.49 -1.83 -23.01
CA VAL A 414 -4.40 -2.77 -22.71
C VAL A 414 -3.05 -2.20 -23.18
N GLY A 415 -3.03 -1.49 -24.31
CA GLY A 415 -1.84 -0.77 -24.78
C GLY A 415 -1.44 0.36 -23.84
N ILE A 416 -2.39 1.15 -23.34
CA ILE A 416 -2.15 2.24 -22.38
C ILE A 416 -1.68 1.68 -21.03
N VAL A 417 -2.37 0.69 -20.47
CA VAL A 417 -1.96 0.05 -19.20
C VAL A 417 -0.62 -0.64 -19.35
N GLY A 418 -0.37 -1.33 -20.47
CA GLY A 418 0.92 -1.91 -20.81
C GLY A 418 2.02 -0.88 -20.94
N PHE A 419 1.75 0.24 -21.61
CA PHE A 419 2.67 1.35 -21.77
C PHE A 419 3.01 2.00 -20.43
N PHE A 420 2.02 2.22 -19.55
CA PHE A 420 2.28 2.77 -18.22
C PHE A 420 2.94 1.78 -17.28
N THR A 421 2.65 0.47 -17.37
CA THR A 421 3.32 -0.55 -16.54
C THR A 421 4.74 -0.84 -17.00
N LEU A 422 4.99 -0.93 -18.31
CA LEU A 422 6.33 -1.04 -18.87
C LEU A 422 7.11 0.26 -18.73
N GLY A 423 6.45 1.40 -18.85
CA GLY A 423 7.01 2.73 -18.61
C GLY A 423 7.38 2.93 -17.15
N ALA A 424 6.54 2.50 -16.21
CA ALA A 424 6.87 2.48 -14.78
C ALA A 424 8.08 1.57 -14.52
N ALA A 425 8.04 0.32 -15.00
CA ALA A 425 9.15 -0.61 -14.86
C ALA A 425 10.46 -0.10 -15.50
N PHE A 426 10.39 0.56 -16.67
CA PHE A 426 11.55 1.15 -17.35
C PHE A 426 12.06 2.40 -16.62
N SER A 427 11.15 3.25 -16.14
CA SER A 427 11.51 4.42 -15.33
C SER A 427 12.18 4.00 -14.01
N GLU A 428 11.70 2.93 -13.37
CA GLU A 428 12.29 2.34 -12.18
C GLU A 428 13.69 1.81 -12.44
N VAL A 429 13.91 1.16 -13.59
CA VAL A 429 15.23 0.70 -14.04
C VAL A 429 16.20 1.87 -14.31
N SER A 430 15.71 2.96 -14.90
CA SER A 430 16.53 4.16 -15.15
C SER A 430 16.87 4.94 -13.88
N VAL A 431 15.94 5.00 -12.93
CA VAL A 431 16.14 5.57 -11.60
C VAL A 431 17.10 4.70 -10.80
N PHE A 432 16.91 3.38 -10.82
CA PHE A 432 17.82 2.41 -10.22
C PHE A 432 19.26 2.56 -10.72
N ALA A 433 19.45 2.71 -12.03
CA ALA A 433 20.78 2.94 -12.62
C ALA A 433 21.42 4.28 -12.23
N LYS A 434 20.63 5.30 -11.85
CA LYS A 434 21.14 6.63 -11.46
C LYS A 434 21.77 6.66 -10.06
N TYR A 435 21.32 5.76 -9.17
CA TYR A 435 21.72 5.71 -7.75
C TYR A 435 22.74 4.62 -7.42
N MET A 436 23.13 3.78 -8.38
CA MET A 436 24.10 2.70 -8.16
C MET A 436 25.48 3.08 -8.77
N PRO A 437 26.59 2.94 -8.03
CA PRO A 437 27.93 3.05 -8.61
C PRO A 437 28.16 1.89 -9.59
N VAL A 438 28.56 2.24 -10.82
CA VAL A 438 28.82 1.30 -11.91
C VAL A 438 30.31 1.32 -12.22
N ASP A 439 30.99 0.21 -11.93
CA ASP A 439 32.37 -0.01 -12.39
C ASP A 439 32.31 -0.88 -13.65
N GLY A 440 32.28 -0.23 -14.82
CA GLY A 440 32.25 -0.88 -16.13
C GLY A 440 30.95 -1.65 -16.43
N ASN A 441 30.98 -2.98 -16.36
CA ASN A 441 29.83 -3.86 -16.65
C ASN A 441 29.16 -4.46 -15.40
N ASN A 442 29.67 -4.13 -14.21
CA ASN A 442 29.17 -4.68 -12.95
C ASN A 442 28.58 -3.57 -12.06
N PHE A 443 27.45 -3.86 -11.41
CA PHE A 443 26.98 -3.09 -10.28
C PHE A 443 27.76 -3.55 -9.04
N ASN A 444 28.38 -2.60 -8.35
CA ASN A 444 29.11 -2.86 -7.13
C ASN A 444 28.18 -2.64 -5.93
N PHE A 445 27.82 -3.72 -5.24
CA PHE A 445 26.89 -3.66 -4.12
C PHE A 445 27.66 -3.41 -2.82
N SER A 446 27.60 -2.17 -2.34
CA SER A 446 27.96 -1.78 -0.97
C SER A 446 26.70 -1.80 -0.07
N SER A 447 26.88 -1.91 1.25
CA SER A 447 25.80 -2.01 2.25
C SER A 447 24.74 -0.91 2.11
N GLY A 448 25.13 0.33 1.84
CA GLY A 448 24.20 1.45 1.60
C GLY A 448 23.39 1.36 0.28
N ASN A 449 23.94 0.71 -0.74
CA ASN A 449 23.32 0.57 -2.06
C ASN A 449 22.34 -0.60 -2.11
N ILE A 450 22.68 -1.70 -1.43
CA ILE A 450 21.80 -2.85 -1.19
C ILE A 450 20.54 -2.40 -0.42
N ARG A 451 20.72 -1.52 0.58
CA ARG A 451 19.67 -0.91 1.39
C ARG A 451 18.67 -0.11 0.55
N THR A 452 19.17 0.79 -0.30
CA THR A 452 18.33 1.61 -1.19
C THR A 452 17.57 0.74 -2.18
N MET A 453 18.21 -0.30 -2.73
CA MET A 453 17.55 -1.28 -3.60
C MET A 453 16.42 -2.03 -2.89
N TYR A 454 16.64 -2.48 -1.65
CA TYR A 454 15.67 -3.26 -0.88
C TYR A 454 14.42 -2.45 -0.54
N GLY A 455 14.59 -1.25 0.02
CA GLY A 455 13.49 -0.33 0.33
C GLY A 455 12.76 0.14 -0.93
N PHE A 456 13.49 0.36 -2.03
CA PHE A 456 12.92 0.73 -3.32
C PHE A 456 12.06 -0.38 -3.92
N MET A 457 12.59 -1.60 -4.08
CA MET A 457 11.89 -2.70 -4.75
C MET A 457 10.69 -3.21 -3.96
N ILE A 458 10.77 -3.31 -2.63
CA ILE A 458 9.67 -3.84 -1.81
C ILE A 458 8.68 -2.74 -1.42
N GLY A 459 9.19 -1.57 -1.00
CA GLY A 459 8.36 -0.46 -0.52
C GLY A 459 7.54 0.19 -1.61
N SER A 460 8.16 0.59 -2.73
CA SER A 460 7.49 1.36 -3.80
C SER A 460 6.68 0.48 -4.77
N MET A 461 7.25 -0.64 -5.25
CA MET A 461 6.59 -1.49 -6.25
C MET A 461 5.39 -2.22 -5.64
N PHE A 462 5.56 -2.90 -4.50
CA PHE A 462 4.55 -3.86 -4.06
C PHE A 462 3.52 -3.33 -3.05
N SER A 463 3.89 -2.37 -2.17
CA SER A 463 2.98 -1.90 -1.13
C SER A 463 2.04 -0.77 -1.60
N GLY A 464 2.56 0.17 -2.39
CA GLY A 464 1.83 1.33 -2.90
C GLY A 464 1.21 1.09 -4.28
N VAL A 465 2.07 1.06 -5.31
CA VAL A 465 1.68 1.02 -6.73
C VAL A 465 0.93 -0.25 -7.09
N ILE A 466 1.52 -1.43 -6.84
CA ILE A 466 0.86 -2.72 -7.10
C ILE A 466 -0.18 -3.04 -6.03
N GLY A 467 0.04 -2.62 -4.78
CA GLY A 467 -0.85 -2.95 -3.67
C GLY A 467 -2.26 -2.40 -3.85
N THR A 468 -2.38 -1.07 -3.96
CA THR A 468 -3.67 -0.37 -3.99
C THR A 468 -4.13 -0.03 -5.40
N GLY A 469 -3.20 0.32 -6.29
CA GLY A 469 -3.49 0.66 -7.69
C GLY A 469 -4.11 -0.51 -8.46
N PHE A 470 -3.80 -1.76 -8.07
CA PHE A 470 -4.29 -2.95 -8.77
C PHE A 470 -5.62 -3.48 -8.23
N TYR A 471 -6.28 -2.80 -7.29
CA TYR A 471 -7.60 -3.23 -6.79
C TYR A 471 -8.62 -3.47 -7.92
N PRO A 472 -8.78 -2.56 -8.90
CA PRO A 472 -9.71 -2.78 -10.02
C PRO A 472 -9.25 -3.87 -11.01
N PHE A 473 -8.00 -4.30 -10.94
CA PHE A 473 -7.40 -5.27 -11.86
C PHE A 473 -7.45 -6.70 -11.31
N MET A 474 -6.97 -6.88 -10.07
CA MET A 474 -6.68 -8.19 -9.47
C MET A 474 -7.42 -8.45 -8.15
N GLY A 475 -8.22 -7.50 -7.68
CA GLY A 475 -8.97 -7.60 -6.43
C GLY A 475 -8.32 -6.87 -5.26
N ASN A 476 -8.97 -6.85 -4.12
CA ASN A 476 -8.68 -5.93 -3.02
C ASN A 476 -7.48 -6.28 -2.13
N ARG A 477 -6.89 -7.47 -2.27
CA ARG A 477 -5.78 -7.94 -1.41
C ARG A 477 -4.57 -8.41 -2.22
N VAL A 478 -4.24 -7.72 -3.32
CA VAL A 478 -3.09 -8.06 -4.18
C VAL A 478 -1.79 -8.11 -3.37
N TRP A 479 -1.50 -7.04 -2.61
CA TRP A 479 -0.30 -6.98 -1.74
C TRP A 479 -0.26 -8.12 -0.72
N CYS A 480 -1.33 -8.29 0.06
CA CYS A 480 -1.40 -9.33 1.10
C CYS A 480 -1.30 -10.75 0.55
N ARG A 481 -1.63 -10.95 -0.73
CA ARG A 481 -1.63 -12.23 -1.41
C ARG A 481 -0.27 -12.54 -2.04
N PHE A 482 0.34 -11.59 -2.75
CA PHE A 482 1.52 -11.85 -3.57
C PHE A 482 2.83 -11.34 -2.97
N GLY A 483 2.80 -10.30 -2.13
CA GLY A 483 4.02 -9.58 -1.76
C GLY A 483 4.27 -9.40 -0.27
N CYS A 484 3.26 -9.52 0.60
CA CYS A 484 3.43 -9.21 2.02
C CYS A 484 4.23 -10.31 2.76
N PRO A 485 5.50 -10.06 3.17
CA PRO A 485 6.33 -11.08 3.82
C PRO A 485 5.78 -11.47 5.20
N LEU A 486 5.21 -10.51 5.93
CA LEU A 486 4.57 -10.78 7.22
C LEU A 486 3.34 -11.68 7.05
N ALA A 487 2.56 -11.53 5.97
CA ALA A 487 1.43 -12.43 5.71
C ALA A 487 1.88 -13.87 5.39
N ALA A 488 3.07 -14.05 4.79
CA ALA A 488 3.69 -15.36 4.60
C ALA A 488 4.14 -15.96 5.93
N TYR A 489 4.87 -15.20 6.75
CA TYR A 489 5.32 -15.64 8.07
C TYR A 489 4.15 -16.04 8.98
N LEU A 490 3.17 -15.15 9.15
CA LEU A 490 1.93 -15.44 9.86
C LEU A 490 1.20 -16.67 9.26
N GLY A 491 1.30 -16.88 7.95
CA GLY A 491 0.59 -17.92 7.21
C GLY A 491 1.18 -19.30 7.42
N LEU A 492 2.50 -19.35 7.59
CA LEU A 492 3.25 -20.55 7.96
C LEU A 492 2.81 -21.03 9.35
N VAL A 493 2.86 -20.14 10.34
CA VAL A 493 2.43 -20.46 11.72
C VAL A 493 0.95 -20.83 11.75
N GLN A 494 0.09 -20.10 11.02
CA GLN A 494 -1.34 -20.39 10.97
C GLN A 494 -1.63 -21.78 10.41
N ARG A 495 -0.96 -22.19 9.34
CA ARG A 495 -1.24 -23.47 8.69
C ARG A 495 -0.98 -24.64 9.63
N PHE A 496 0.12 -24.57 10.39
CA PHE A 496 0.61 -25.71 11.16
C PHE A 496 0.23 -25.71 12.63
N LYS A 497 0.12 -24.56 13.30
CA LYS A 497 -0.02 -24.48 14.77
C LYS A 497 -1.28 -23.78 15.26
N SER A 498 -1.94 -22.95 14.46
CA SER A 498 -3.05 -22.13 14.98
C SER A 498 -4.30 -22.90 15.42
N LYS A 499 -4.87 -22.65 16.59
CA LYS A 499 -6.19 -23.19 16.99
C LYS A 499 -7.32 -22.74 16.06
N PHE A 500 -7.15 -21.60 15.39
CA PHE A 500 -8.14 -21.04 14.49
C PHE A 500 -8.28 -21.86 13.19
N ARG A 501 -9.52 -22.20 12.86
CA ARG A 501 -9.91 -22.79 11.57
C ARG A 501 -11.33 -22.37 11.21
N ILE A 502 -11.67 -22.41 9.92
CA ILE A 502 -13.06 -22.29 9.48
C ILE A 502 -13.59 -23.70 9.29
N THR A 503 -14.56 -24.10 10.10
CA THR A 503 -15.19 -25.42 10.05
C THR A 503 -16.41 -25.40 9.14
N THR A 504 -16.79 -26.58 8.65
CA THR A 504 -17.91 -26.77 7.72
C THR A 504 -18.87 -27.81 8.27
N ASN A 505 -20.16 -27.51 8.29
CA ASN A 505 -21.20 -28.51 8.55
C ASN A 505 -21.58 -29.24 7.24
N GLY A 506 -20.67 -30.10 6.75
CA GLY A 506 -20.56 -30.58 5.37
C GLY A 506 -21.83 -31.14 4.68
N GLY A 507 -22.89 -31.48 5.42
CA GLY A 507 -24.17 -31.93 4.85
C GLY A 507 -25.13 -30.81 4.41
N GLN A 508 -24.88 -29.55 4.77
CA GLN A 508 -25.84 -28.45 4.55
C GLN A 508 -25.46 -27.52 3.38
N CYS A 509 -24.36 -27.82 2.68
CA CYS A 509 -23.86 -27.00 1.57
C CYS A 509 -24.73 -27.16 0.30
N ILE A 510 -25.40 -26.08 -0.11
CA ILE A 510 -26.20 -26.04 -1.35
C ILE A 510 -25.41 -25.60 -2.58
N SER A 511 -24.08 -25.58 -2.52
CA SER A 511 -23.20 -25.27 -3.66
C SER A 511 -23.39 -23.91 -4.37
N CYS A 512 -24.06 -22.94 -3.72
CA CYS A 512 -24.39 -21.63 -4.31
C CYS A 512 -23.18 -20.75 -4.71
N GLY A 513 -21.97 -21.02 -4.17
CA GLY A 513 -20.74 -20.33 -4.55
C GLY A 513 -20.51 -18.94 -3.94
N ASN A 514 -21.47 -18.38 -3.20
CA ASN A 514 -21.32 -17.05 -2.57
C ASN A 514 -20.05 -16.92 -1.71
N CYS A 515 -19.74 -17.95 -0.92
CA CYS A 515 -18.56 -17.96 -0.06
C CYS A 515 -17.24 -17.85 -0.85
N SER A 516 -17.13 -18.49 -2.02
CA SER A 516 -15.96 -18.38 -2.90
C SER A 516 -15.91 -17.03 -3.61
N THR A 517 -17.06 -16.53 -4.09
CA THR A 517 -17.16 -15.25 -4.78
C THR A 517 -16.65 -14.09 -3.92
N TYR A 518 -16.97 -14.10 -2.61
CA TYR A 518 -16.55 -13.05 -1.67
C TYR A 518 -15.23 -13.33 -0.94
N CYS A 519 -14.57 -14.45 -1.24
CA CYS A 519 -13.24 -14.69 -0.72
C CYS A 519 -12.22 -13.79 -1.43
N GLU A 520 -11.84 -12.72 -0.75
CA GLU A 520 -10.82 -11.75 -1.19
C GLU A 520 -9.43 -12.38 -1.37
N MET A 521 -9.13 -13.48 -0.69
CA MET A 521 -7.87 -14.21 -0.80
C MET A 521 -7.85 -15.21 -1.96
N GLY A 522 -8.88 -15.23 -2.81
CA GLY A 522 -8.92 -16.13 -3.97
C GLY A 522 -9.04 -17.61 -3.60
N ILE A 523 -9.63 -17.94 -2.45
CA ILE A 523 -9.84 -19.33 -2.02
C ILE A 523 -11.21 -19.80 -2.54
N ASP A 524 -11.25 -20.97 -3.19
CA ASP A 524 -12.51 -21.64 -3.51
C ASP A 524 -13.13 -22.30 -2.26
N VAL A 525 -13.75 -21.48 -1.42
CA VAL A 525 -14.39 -21.88 -0.16
C VAL A 525 -15.52 -22.90 -0.38
N ARG A 526 -16.26 -22.80 -1.48
CA ARG A 526 -17.33 -23.74 -1.86
C ARG A 526 -16.80 -25.16 -1.95
N ALA A 527 -15.65 -25.38 -2.59
CA ALA A 527 -15.07 -26.72 -2.72
C ALA A 527 -14.75 -27.34 -1.36
N TYR A 528 -14.27 -26.55 -0.39
CA TYR A 528 -14.07 -27.02 0.99
C TYR A 528 -15.39 -27.38 1.67
N ALA A 529 -16.40 -26.51 1.55
CA ALA A 529 -17.71 -26.73 2.16
C ALA A 529 -18.42 -27.96 1.58
N GLN A 530 -18.34 -28.20 0.27
CA GLN A 530 -18.90 -29.40 -0.38
C GLN A 530 -18.23 -30.68 0.11
N ARG A 531 -16.92 -30.64 0.38
CA ARG A 531 -16.18 -31.81 0.87
C ARG A 531 -16.27 -31.99 2.38
N GLY A 532 -16.98 -31.12 3.09
CA GLY A 532 -16.97 -31.11 4.56
C GLY A 532 -15.58 -30.86 5.16
N GLN A 533 -14.68 -30.20 4.44
CA GLN A 533 -13.30 -29.99 4.87
C GLN A 533 -13.10 -28.65 5.57
N ASN A 534 -12.35 -28.68 6.67
CA ASN A 534 -11.90 -27.48 7.35
C ASN A 534 -11.00 -26.63 6.43
N ILE A 535 -11.21 -25.31 6.45
CA ILE A 535 -10.41 -24.38 5.64
C ILE A 535 -9.17 -23.98 6.44
N ILE A 536 -8.09 -24.74 6.24
CA ILE A 536 -6.78 -24.49 6.86
C ILE A 536 -5.79 -24.12 5.76
N ARG A 537 -5.93 -22.90 5.24
CA ARG A 537 -5.03 -22.34 4.23
C ARG A 537 -4.11 -21.30 4.86
N SER A 538 -2.84 -21.32 4.45
CA SER A 538 -1.90 -20.25 4.76
C SER A 538 -2.33 -18.91 4.17
N SER A 539 -3.10 -18.90 3.08
CA SER A 539 -3.63 -17.66 2.48
C SER A 539 -4.86 -17.09 3.19
N CYS A 540 -5.57 -17.87 4.00
CA CYS A 540 -6.76 -17.36 4.71
C CYS A 540 -6.36 -16.30 5.74
N VAL A 541 -6.97 -15.11 5.66
CA VAL A 541 -6.76 -14.01 6.64
C VAL A 541 -7.80 -14.02 7.77
N GLY A 542 -8.76 -14.95 7.72
CA GLY A 542 -9.79 -15.06 8.76
C GLY A 542 -10.78 -13.89 8.82
N CYS A 543 -11.05 -13.21 7.69
CA CYS A 543 -11.96 -12.06 7.61
C CYS A 543 -13.43 -12.38 7.91
N GLY A 544 -13.81 -13.66 7.87
CA GLY A 544 -15.14 -14.15 8.22
C GLY A 544 -16.27 -13.81 7.24
N VAL A 545 -15.99 -13.13 6.13
CA VAL A 545 -17.01 -12.77 5.13
C VAL A 545 -17.66 -14.01 4.53
N CYS A 546 -16.89 -15.07 4.26
CA CYS A 546 -17.42 -16.33 3.73
C CYS A 546 -18.49 -16.99 4.61
N SER A 547 -18.39 -16.86 5.94
CA SER A 547 -19.39 -17.31 6.89
C SER A 547 -20.61 -16.39 6.88
N ALA A 548 -20.41 -15.07 6.89
CA ALA A 548 -21.49 -14.10 6.87
C ALA A 548 -22.36 -14.16 5.59
N VAL A 549 -21.78 -14.51 4.44
CA VAL A 549 -22.50 -14.62 3.15
C VAL A 549 -23.19 -15.96 2.93
N CYS A 550 -22.95 -16.95 3.79
CA CYS A 550 -23.50 -18.28 3.60
C CYS A 550 -24.99 -18.29 3.96
N PRO A 551 -25.92 -18.48 3.01
CA PRO A 551 -27.36 -18.41 3.31
C PRO A 551 -27.84 -19.56 4.20
N ARG A 552 -27.07 -20.65 4.26
CA ARG A 552 -27.36 -21.84 5.08
C ARG A 552 -26.58 -21.89 6.39
N GLY A 553 -25.67 -20.94 6.65
CA GLY A 553 -24.87 -20.93 7.88
C GLY A 553 -23.90 -22.11 8.01
N VAL A 554 -23.39 -22.65 6.89
CA VAL A 554 -22.56 -23.88 6.88
C VAL A 554 -21.16 -23.66 7.47
N LEU A 555 -20.67 -22.43 7.44
CA LEU A 555 -19.27 -22.08 7.74
C LEU A 555 -19.18 -21.35 9.08
N ASN A 556 -18.33 -21.85 9.99
CA ASN A 556 -18.14 -21.26 11.32
C ASN A 556 -16.67 -20.90 11.56
N LEU A 557 -16.43 -19.78 12.24
CA LEU A 557 -15.09 -19.33 12.64
C LEU A 557 -14.82 -19.86 14.06
N GLU A 558 -13.96 -20.87 14.17
CA GLU A 558 -13.79 -21.61 15.42
C GLU A 558 -12.33 -21.69 15.87
N ASN A 559 -12.14 -21.74 17.18
CA ASN A 559 -10.87 -22.07 17.82
C ASN A 559 -11.01 -23.45 18.45
N GLN A 560 -10.35 -24.45 17.88
CA GLN A 560 -10.39 -25.84 18.35
C GLN A 560 -8.98 -26.40 18.59
N ASN A 561 -8.88 -27.44 19.42
CA ASN A 561 -7.63 -28.17 19.67
C ASN A 561 -7.05 -28.77 18.39
N GLU A 562 -5.73 -28.95 18.31
CA GLU A 562 -5.04 -29.40 17.08
C GLU A 562 -5.52 -30.77 16.55
N TYR A 563 -6.16 -31.58 17.40
CA TYR A 563 -6.76 -32.85 17.00
C TYR A 563 -7.84 -32.66 15.91
N GLY A 564 -7.85 -33.55 14.91
CA GLY A 564 -8.83 -33.50 13.81
C GLY A 564 -8.76 -32.24 12.93
N ARG A 565 -7.63 -31.51 12.98
CA ARG A 565 -7.42 -30.28 12.19
C ARG A 565 -7.60 -30.55 10.70
N PHE A 566 -6.80 -31.44 10.15
CA PHE A 566 -6.93 -31.87 8.76
C PHE A 566 -7.91 -33.03 8.69
N ASN A 567 -9.15 -32.74 8.34
CA ASN A 567 -10.16 -33.77 8.14
C ASN A 567 -10.17 -34.27 6.69
N GLN A 568 -10.47 -35.55 6.52
CA GLN A 568 -10.63 -36.15 5.20
C GLN A 568 -11.93 -35.63 4.55
N PRO A 569 -11.96 -35.54 3.20
CA PRO A 569 -13.16 -35.12 2.51
C PRO A 569 -14.29 -36.14 2.73
N ILE A 570 -15.48 -35.66 3.05
CA ILE A 570 -16.70 -36.47 3.04
C ILE A 570 -16.98 -36.82 1.57
N SER A 571 -16.95 -38.11 1.23
CA SER A 571 -17.34 -38.59 -0.11
C SER A 571 -18.85 -38.43 -0.27
N LEU A 572 -19.28 -37.37 -0.95
CA LEU A 572 -20.68 -37.21 -1.36
C LEU A 572 -20.89 -37.95 -2.68
N GLY A 573 -21.00 -39.28 -2.59
CA GLY A 573 -21.26 -40.17 -3.71
C GLY A 573 -21.29 -41.61 -3.21
N ASN A 574 -22.22 -42.42 -3.72
CA ASN A 574 -22.35 -43.84 -3.42
C ASN A 574 -21.01 -44.53 -3.68
N VAL A 575 -20.20 -44.71 -2.65
CA VAL A 575 -19.14 -45.71 -2.65
C VAL A 575 -19.87 -47.03 -2.44
N ASN A 576 -20.51 -47.53 -3.51
CA ASN A 576 -20.76 -48.95 -3.57
C ASN A 576 -19.40 -49.60 -3.38
N LYS A 577 -19.27 -50.28 -2.25
CA LYS A 577 -18.26 -51.31 -2.01
C LYS A 577 -18.15 -52.13 -3.29
N ILE A 578 -17.10 -51.90 -4.08
CA ILE A 578 -16.57 -52.97 -4.89
C ILE A 578 -15.60 -53.64 -3.94
N ILE A 579 -16.02 -54.85 -3.55
CA ILE A 579 -15.39 -55.80 -2.64
C ILE A 579 -13.91 -55.97 -2.97
#